data_AF-A0A2R6BB14-F1
#
_entry.id   AF-A0A2R6BB14-F1
#
_cell.length_a   1.000
_cell.length_b   1.000
_cell.length_c   1.000
_cell.angle_alpha   90.00
_cell.angle_beta   90.00
_cell.angle_gamma   90.00
#
_symmetry.space_group_name_H-M   'P 1'
#
loop_
_entity.id
_entity.type
_entity.pdbx_description
1 polymer ?
#
loop_
_entity_poly.entity_id
_entity_poly.type
_entity_poly.pdbx_seq_one_letter_code
_entity_poly.pdbx_strand_id
1 'polypeptide(L)' 'MVEFKIVVSYPDGKAETVIAKDKVATQLIGMKIGDVFDGSLIEKPGFEMVITGGSDSAGFPMVPLFKAVV' A
#
# COMPACT_ATOMS: atom_id res chain seq x y z
N MET A 1 13.48 -9.82 7.15
CA MET A 1 13.30 -8.38 6.90
C MET A 1 12.21 -8.26 5.85
N VAL A 2 11.13 -7.56 6.15
CA VAL A 2 10.01 -7.42 5.20
C VAL A 2 10.24 -6.10 4.47
N GLU A 3 10.61 -6.19 3.20
CA GLU A 3 10.67 -5.04 2.30
C GLU A 3 9.43 -5.06 1.42
N PHE A 4 8.65 -3.97 1.45
CA PHE A 4 7.54 -3.80 0.53
C PHE A 4 7.89 -2.78 -0.53
N LYS A 5 7.65 -3.17 -1.79
CA LYS A 5 7.67 -2.26 -2.92
C LYS A 5 6.29 -1.61 -3.05
N ILE A 6 6.19 -0.33 -2.73
CA ILE A 6 4.95 0.43 -2.83
C ILE A 6 4.98 1.23 -4.11
N VAL A 7 3.92 1.15 -4.91
CA VAL A 7 3.74 1.97 -6.11
C VAL A 7 2.72 3.05 -5.79
N VAL A 8 3.17 4.29 -5.76
CA VAL A 8 2.34 5.47 -5.51
C VAL A 8 1.93 6.04 -6.86
N SER A 9 0.63 5.97 -7.17
CA SER A 9 0.06 6.57 -8.38
C SER A 9 -0.52 7.95 -8.05
N TYR A 10 -0.09 8.96 -8.81
CA TYR A 10 -0.62 10.32 -8.74
C TYR A 10 -1.76 10.50 -9.75
N PRO A 11 -2.70 11.41 -9.49
CA PRO A 11 -3.78 11.73 -10.43
C PRO A 11 -3.27 12.25 -11.78
N ASP A 12 -2.06 12.80 -11.84
CA ASP A 12 -1.39 13.27 -13.06
C ASP A 12 -0.91 12.12 -13.98
N GLY A 13 -1.19 10.86 -13.62
CA GLY A 13 -0.77 9.67 -14.36
C GLY A 13 0.68 9.25 -14.13
N LYS A 14 1.39 9.92 -13.21
CA LYS A 14 2.74 9.54 -12.77
C LYS A 14 2.66 8.45 -11.72
N ALA A 15 3.60 7.51 -11.76
CA ALA A 15 3.75 6.49 -10.72
C ALA A 15 5.20 6.51 -10.20
N GLU A 16 5.35 6.53 -8.89
CA GLU A 16 6.65 6.45 -8.22
C GLU A 16 6.71 5.16 -7.40
N THR A 17 7.87 4.51 -7.43
CA THR A 17 8.12 3.33 -6.59
C THR A 17 8.88 3.77 -5.34
N VAL A 18 8.33 3.45 -4.17
CA VAL A 18 8.95 3.68 -2.87
C VAL A 18 9.23 2.33 -2.21
N ILE A 19 10.42 2.17 -1.64
CA ILE A 19 10.79 0.96 -0.90
C ILE A 19 10.51 1.22 0.58
N ALA A 20 9.48 0.59 1.12
CA ALA A 20 9.16 0.64 2.54
C ALA A 20 9.92 -0.45 3.29
N LYS A 21 10.74 -0.04 4.26
CA LYS A 21 11.54 -0.95 5.09
C LYS A 21 10.98 -1.02 6.52
N ASP A 22 10.95 -2.23 7.07
CA ASP A 22 10.73 -2.58 8.48
C ASP A 22 9.56 -1.87 9.18
N LYS A 23 9.73 -0.64 9.66
CA LYS A 23 8.71 0.09 10.45
C LYS A 23 7.48 0.45 9.62
N VAL A 24 7.69 1.00 8.43
CA VAL A 24 6.61 1.40 7.53
C VAL A 24 5.87 0.17 7.01
N ALA A 25 6.64 -0.87 6.69
CA ALA A 25 6.10 -2.15 6.25
C ALA A 25 5.16 -2.75 7.29
N THR A 26 5.55 -2.74 8.56
CA THR A 26 4.76 -3.29 9.66
C THR A 26 3.45 -2.53 9.90
N GLN A 27 3.45 -1.21 9.68
CA GLN A 27 2.26 -0.37 9.86
C GLN A 27 1.19 -0.59 8.78
N LEU A 28 1.60 -1.02 7.58
CA LEU A 28 0.69 -1.33 6.47
C LEU A 28 0.09 -2.75 6.60
N ILE A 29 0.65 -3.60 7.47
CA ILE A 29 0.12 -4.95 7.72
C ILE A 29 -1.21 -4.85 8.48
N GLY A 30 -2.24 -5.49 7.94
CA GLY A 30 -3.59 -5.52 8.52
C GLY A 30 -4.57 -4.52 7.88
N MET A 31 -4.07 -3.61 7.04
CA MET A 31 -4.93 -2.75 6.22
C MET A 31 -5.55 -3.53 5.06
N LYS A 32 -6.75 -3.13 4.64
CA LYS A 32 -7.50 -3.75 3.54
C LYS A 32 -7.45 -2.89 2.28
N ILE A 33 -7.74 -3.50 1.14
CA ILE A 33 -7.98 -2.77 -0.11
C ILE A 33 -9.19 -1.85 0.09
N GLY A 34 -9.02 -0.57 -0.19
CA GLY A 34 -10.00 0.49 0.04
C GLY A 34 -9.77 1.30 1.31
N ASP A 35 -8.87 0.86 2.20
CA ASP A 35 -8.52 1.64 3.39
C ASP A 35 -7.64 2.84 3.00
N VAL A 36 -7.83 3.93 3.74
CA VAL A 36 -7.09 5.17 3.59
C VAL A 36 -6.04 5.25 4.71
N PHE A 37 -4.83 5.69 4.36
CA PHE A 37 -3.74 5.94 5.30
C PHE A 37 -3.03 7.26 5.01
N ASP A 38 -2.36 7.78 6.03
CA ASP A 38 -1.58 9.01 5.94
C ASP A 38 -0.27 8.75 5.20
N GLY A 39 0.00 9.55 4.15
CA GLY A 39 1.20 9.44 3.36
C GLY A 39 2.51 9.77 4.07
N SER A 40 2.43 10.38 5.24
CA SER A 40 3.58 10.56 6.14
C SER A 40 4.25 9.23 6.47
N LEU A 41 3.50 8.11 6.46
CA LEU A 41 4.05 6.76 6.67
C LEU A 41 5.07 6.36 5.60
N ILE A 42 4.92 6.84 4.36
CA ILE A 42 5.82 6.53 3.25
C ILE A 42 6.66 7.74 2.81
N GLU A 43 6.93 8.65 3.75
CA GLU A 43 7.70 9.88 3.50
C GLU A 43 7.06 10.83 2.46
N LYS A 44 5.73 10.75 2.30
CA LYS A 44 4.91 11.63 1.45
C LYS A 44 3.89 12.41 2.31
N PRO A 45 4.36 13.32 3.18
CA PRO A 45 3.47 14.06 4.07
C PRO A 45 2.50 14.96 3.29
N GLY A 46 1.27 15.10 3.80
CA GLY A 46 0.25 15.99 3.23
C GLY A 46 -0.67 15.37 2.18
N PHE A 47 -0.54 14.06 1.92
CA PHE A 47 -1.45 13.31 1.04
C PHE A 47 -2.06 12.14 1.79
N GLU A 48 -3.37 11.97 1.65
CA GLU A 48 -4.06 10.74 2.02
C GLU A 48 -3.98 9.76 0.84
N MET A 49 -3.60 8.52 1.12
CA MET A 49 -3.48 7.47 0.12
C MET A 49 -4.46 6.35 0.39
N VAL A 50 -5.01 5.81 -0.69
CA VAL A 50 -5.92 4.65 -0.65
C VAL A 50 -5.18 3.41 -1.14
N ILE A 51 -5.34 2.30 -0.44
CA ILE A 51 -4.83 1.00 -0.90
C ILE A 51 -5.73 0.51 -2.03
N THR A 52 -5.23 0.54 -3.26
CA THR A 52 -5.99 0.09 -4.43
C THR A 52 -5.79 -1.41 -4.74
N GLY A 53 -4.74 -2.02 -4.20
CA GLY A 53 -4.43 -3.43 -4.41
C GLY A 53 -2.96 -3.76 -4.14
N GLY A 54 -2.50 -4.87 -4.70
CA GLY A 54 -1.09 -5.25 -4.72
C GLY A 54 -0.90 -6.69 -5.18
N SER A 55 0.34 -7.17 -5.05
CA SER A 55 0.75 -8.52 -5.45
C SER A 55 1.56 -9.17 -4.33
N ASP A 56 1.48 -10.50 -4.22
CA ASP A 56 2.36 -11.27 -3.35
C ASP A 56 3.70 -11.58 -4.02
N SER A 57 4.60 -12.26 -3.31
CA SER A 57 5.90 -12.67 -3.83
C SER A 57 5.84 -13.70 -4.97
N ALA A 58 4.74 -14.46 -5.08
CA ALA A 58 4.51 -15.43 -6.15
C ALA A 58 3.77 -14.82 -7.36
N GLY A 59 3.45 -13.52 -7.31
CA GLY A 59 2.75 -12.79 -8.36
C GLY A 59 1.23 -12.90 -8.31
N PHE A 60 0.66 -13.47 -7.26
CA PHE A 60 -0.79 -13.51 -7.09
C PHE A 60 -1.32 -12.10 -6.82
N PRO A 61 -2.32 -11.62 -7.59
CA PRO A 61 -2.93 -10.33 -7.34
C PRO A 61 -3.83 -10.40 -6.11
N MET A 62 -3.83 -9.33 -5.31
CA MET A 62 -4.82 -9.16 -4.25
C MET A 62 -6.16 -8.75 -4.87
N VAL A 63 -7.20 -9.51 -4.58
CA VAL A 63 -8.54 -9.30 -5.15
C VAL A 63 -9.44 -8.66 -4.09
N PRO A 64 -10.12 -7.53 -4.37
CA PRO A 64 -10.96 -6.83 -3.38
C PRO A 64 -12.24 -7.58 -2.98
N LEU A 65 -12.47 -8.79 -3.52
CA LEU A 65 -13.74 -9.50 -3.38
C LEU A 65 -14.02 -10.08 -1.98
N PHE A 66 -13.02 -10.10 -1.09
CA PHE A 66 -13.19 -10.60 0.26
C PHE A 66 -13.22 -9.45 1.27
N LYS A 67 -14.41 -8.88 1.48
CA LYS A 67 -14.72 -8.38 2.82
C LYS A 67 -14.59 -9.59 3.74
N ALA A 68 -13.53 -9.64 4.54
CA ALA A 68 -13.54 -10.49 5.72
C ALA A 68 -14.70 -9.99 6.60
N VAL A 69 -15.87 -10.59 6.38
CA VAL A 69 -17.02 -10.52 7.27
C VAL A 69 -16.59 -11.30 8.48
N VAL A 70 -16.23 -10.57 9.54
CA VAL A 70 -16.20 -11.09 10.90
C VAL A 70 -17.48 -10.60 11.56
#